data_AF-A0AAJ5JYL5-F1
#
_entry.id   AF-A0AAJ5JYL5-F1
#
_cell.length_a   1.000
_cell.length_b   1.000
_cell.length_c   1.000
_cell.angle_alpha   90.00
_cell.angle_beta   90.00
_cell.angle_gamma   90.00
#
_symmetry.space_group_name_H-M   'P 1'
#
loop_
_entity.id
_entity.type
_entity.pdbx_description
1 polymer ?
#
loop_
_entity_poly.entity_id
_entity_poly.type
_entity_poly.pdbx_seq_one_letter_code
_entity_poly.pdbx_strand_id
1 'polypeptide(L)'
;MKRLCLGFYACLLLTGCNKDRLEARWPAPPGLLDGRYEGMEVAGIDRWGGYGVNGRVAEQFIELRCTRQPRRRIRRTYWPGPEWAGTVVWEQAGVTYRLPRGWKSPGLHPFTFTSAEVARLGKCP
;
A
#
# COMPACT_ATOMS: atom_id res chain seq x y z
N MET A 1 49.08 -18.19 13.84
CA MET A 1 49.23 -18.46 12.39
C MET A 1 47.98 -17.93 11.69
N LYS A 2 48.17 -16.98 10.77
CA LYS A 2 47.13 -16.19 10.10
C LYS A 2 46.43 -17.06 9.05
N ARG A 3 45.09 -17.20 9.13
CA ARG A 3 44.29 -17.71 8.00
C ARG A 3 43.93 -16.52 7.12
N LEU A 4 44.50 -16.52 5.92
CA LEU A 4 44.24 -15.57 4.84
C LEU A 4 42.80 -15.79 4.34
N CYS A 5 41.90 -14.85 4.61
CA CYS A 5 40.67 -14.68 3.86
C CYS A 5 41.02 -13.96 2.55
N LEU A 6 41.43 -14.74 1.54
CA LEU A 6 41.63 -14.25 0.17
C LEU A 6 40.39 -14.58 -0.65
N GLY A 7 39.72 -13.50 -1.08
CA GLY A 7 39.14 -13.41 -2.41
C GLY A 7 37.96 -14.32 -2.72
N PHE A 8 36.77 -13.92 -2.30
CA PHE A 8 35.57 -14.19 -3.10
C PHE A 8 34.81 -12.88 -3.27
N TYR A 9 35.07 -12.25 -4.42
CA TYR A 9 34.18 -11.37 -5.17
C TYR A 9 33.17 -10.58 -4.33
N ALA A 10 33.53 -9.32 -4.10
CA ALA A 10 32.62 -8.23 -3.87
C ALA A 10 31.71 -8.06 -5.10
N CYS A 11 30.72 -8.94 -5.28
CA CYS A 11 29.48 -8.56 -5.91
C CYS A 11 28.77 -7.65 -4.92
N LEU A 12 29.13 -6.37 -5.00
CA LEU A 12 28.28 -5.24 -4.66
C LEU A 12 26.93 -5.46 -5.35
N LEU A 13 26.05 -6.21 -4.68
CA LEU A 13 24.63 -6.26 -4.99
C LEU A 13 24.08 -4.86 -4.68
N LEU A 14 24.25 -3.97 -5.65
CA LEU A 14 23.54 -2.70 -5.79
C LEU A 14 22.05 -2.95 -6.09
N THR A 15 21.41 -3.87 -5.36
CA THR A 15 19.97 -3.89 -5.27
C THR A 15 19.63 -2.83 -4.24
N GLY A 16 19.42 -1.60 -4.71
CA GLY A 16 18.84 -0.55 -3.87
C GLY A 16 17.63 -1.13 -3.16
N CYS A 17 17.68 -1.19 -1.83
CA CYS A 17 16.56 -1.66 -1.02
C CYS A 17 15.43 -0.66 -1.19
N ASN A 18 14.59 -0.85 -2.20
CA ASN A 18 13.35 -0.13 -2.33
C ASN A 18 12.49 -0.51 -1.11
N LYS A 19 12.33 0.44 -0.17
CA LYS A 19 11.60 0.19 1.08
C LYS A 19 10.18 0.72 0.93
N ASP A 20 9.23 -0.19 1.01
CA ASP A 20 7.82 0.15 1.16
C ASP A 20 7.60 0.71 2.58
N ARG A 21 7.05 1.93 2.66
CA ARG A 21 6.63 2.60 3.89
C ARG A 21 5.13 2.76 3.88
N LEU A 22 4.51 2.39 5.00
CA LEU A 22 3.08 2.61 5.22
C LEU A 22 2.86 4.08 5.58
N GLU A 23 2.19 4.83 4.73
CA GLU A 23 1.94 6.26 4.93
C GLU A 23 0.57 6.53 5.53
N ALA A 24 -0.45 5.83 5.06
CA ALA A 24 -1.83 6.09 5.44
C ALA A 24 -2.62 4.80 5.66
N ARG A 25 -3.60 4.86 6.56
CA ARG A 25 -4.46 3.73 6.93
C ARG A 25 -5.88 4.21 7.12
N TRP A 26 -6.81 3.46 6.56
CA TRP A 26 -8.24 3.63 6.77
C TRP A 26 -8.81 2.27 7.17
N PRO A 27 -9.03 2.00 8.46
CA PRO A 27 -9.66 0.76 8.89
C PRO A 27 -11.13 0.73 8.48
N ALA A 28 -11.64 -0.47 8.20
CA ALA A 28 -13.08 -0.65 8.02
C ALA A 28 -13.82 -0.36 9.33
N PRO A 29 -14.95 0.37 9.29
CA PRO A 29 -15.79 0.56 10.47
C PRO A 29 -16.33 -0.80 10.98
N PRO A 30 -16.36 -1.02 12.31
CA PRO A 30 -16.89 -2.26 12.87
C PRO A 30 -18.38 -2.41 12.58
N GLY A 31 -18.84 -3.65 12.36
CA GLY A 31 -20.26 -3.98 12.14
C GLY A 31 -20.86 -3.50 10.81
N LEU A 32 -20.08 -2.84 9.95
CA LEU A 32 -20.57 -2.33 8.67
C LEU A 32 -20.91 -3.48 7.71
N LEU A 33 -22.09 -3.41 7.08
CA LEU A 33 -22.58 -4.39 6.10
C LEU A 33 -22.42 -5.84 6.61
N ASP A 34 -22.98 -6.12 7.78
CA ASP A 34 -22.99 -7.45 8.41
C ASP A 34 -21.57 -8.03 8.61
N GLY A 35 -20.60 -7.16 8.90
CA GLY A 35 -19.21 -7.57 9.15
C GLY A 35 -18.42 -7.97 7.90
N ARG A 36 -18.92 -7.68 6.69
CA ARG A 36 -18.25 -8.01 5.42
C ARG A 36 -16.78 -7.55 5.37
N TYR A 37 -16.51 -6.37 5.94
CA TYR A 37 -15.19 -5.74 5.93
C TYR A 37 -14.43 -5.90 7.25
N GLU A 38 -14.93 -6.73 8.17
CA GLU A 38 -14.34 -6.88 9.49
C GLU A 38 -12.86 -7.31 9.40
N GLY A 39 -12.00 -6.61 10.13
CA GLY A 39 -10.55 -6.85 10.13
C GLY A 39 -9.82 -6.38 8.86
N MET A 40 -10.49 -5.69 7.93
CA MET A 40 -9.87 -5.10 6.75
C MET A 40 -9.47 -3.64 6.97
N GLU A 41 -8.48 -3.20 6.21
CA GLU A 41 -8.12 -1.80 6.04
C GLU A 41 -7.71 -1.51 4.60
N VAL A 42 -7.93 -0.26 4.17
CA VAL A 42 -7.22 0.30 3.03
C VAL A 42 -5.94 0.96 3.53
N ALA A 43 -4.84 0.80 2.80
CA ALA A 43 -3.54 1.35 3.14
C ALA A 43 -2.91 2.06 1.94
N GLY A 44 -2.33 3.23 2.20
CA GLY A 44 -1.46 3.95 1.27
C GLY A 44 0.01 3.63 1.55
N ILE A 45 0.74 3.19 0.53
CA ILE A 45 2.13 2.75 0.63
C ILE A 45 2.99 3.57 -0.32
N ASP A 46 4.06 4.15 0.22
CA ASP A 46 5.11 4.77 -0.59
C ASP A 46 6.31 3.84 -0.66
N ARG A 47 6.75 3.53 -1.87
CA ARG A 47 8.02 2.84 -2.09
C ARG A 47 9.09 3.87 -2.35
N TRP A 48 10.03 3.95 -1.42
CA TRP A 48 11.18 4.83 -1.52
C TRP A 48 12.30 4.13 -2.29
N GLY A 49 12.87 4.82 -3.28
CA GLY A 49 14.06 4.40 -4.01
C GLY A 49 15.22 5.37 -3.81
N GLY A 50 16.45 4.90 -4.09
CA GLY A 50 17.69 5.65 -3.85
C GLY A 50 18.30 5.41 -2.47
N TYR A 51 19.42 6.09 -2.16
CA TYR A 51 20.14 5.97 -0.90
C TYR A 51 20.55 7.36 -0.35
N GLY A 52 20.54 7.50 0.98
CA GLY A 52 20.94 8.74 1.65
C GLY A 52 20.05 9.93 1.31
N VAL A 53 20.67 11.10 1.10
CA VAL A 53 19.99 12.38 0.80
C VAL A 53 19.26 12.40 -0.56
N ASN A 54 19.51 11.42 -1.43
CA ASN A 54 18.88 11.30 -2.75
C ASN A 54 17.64 10.38 -2.74
N GLY A 55 17.16 9.98 -1.55
CA GLY A 55 15.96 9.16 -1.42
C GLY A 55 14.71 9.91 -1.88
N ARG A 56 13.91 9.27 -2.73
CA ARG A 56 12.61 9.81 -3.19
C ARG A 56 11.55 8.73 -3.27
N VAL A 57 10.28 9.13 -3.25
CA VAL A 57 9.17 8.24 -3.59
C VAL A 57 9.32 7.83 -5.05
N ALA A 58 9.54 6.54 -5.27
CA ALA A 58 9.73 5.94 -6.59
C ALA A 58 8.42 5.31 -7.10
N GLU A 59 7.61 4.74 -6.21
CA GLU A 59 6.28 4.21 -6.52
C GLU A 59 5.31 4.49 -5.37
N GLN A 60 4.01 4.60 -5.68
CA GLN A 60 2.94 4.64 -4.69
C GLN A 60 1.93 3.53 -4.96
N PHE A 61 1.39 2.94 -3.90
CA PHE A 61 0.44 1.85 -3.98
C PHE A 61 -0.70 2.02 -3.01
N ILE A 62 -1.89 1.67 -3.47
CA ILE A 62 -3.06 1.48 -2.62
C ILE A 62 -3.29 -0.02 -2.41
N GLU A 63 -3.48 -0.42 -1.15
CA GLU A 63 -3.71 -1.80 -0.75
C GLU A 63 -5.06 -1.93 -0.03
N LEU A 64 -5.84 -2.95 -0.36
CA LEU A 64 -6.87 -3.50 0.53
C LEU A 64 -6.30 -4.74 1.19
N ARG A 65 -6.24 -4.79 2.52
CA ARG A 65 -5.54 -5.88 3.24
C ARG A 65 -6.18 -6.24 4.58
N CYS A 66 -5.83 -7.41 5.09
CA CYS A 66 -6.17 -7.78 6.47
C CYS A 66 -5.23 -7.11 7.47
N THR A 67 -5.78 -6.45 8.49
CA THR A 67 -5.02 -5.72 9.50
C THR A 67 -4.05 -6.61 10.28
N ARG A 68 -4.48 -7.81 10.69
CA ARG A 68 -3.65 -8.78 11.43
C ARG A 68 -2.74 -9.63 10.55
N GLN A 69 -2.99 -9.67 9.24
CA GLN A 69 -2.19 -10.43 8.27
C GLN A 69 -1.94 -9.61 6.99
N PRO A 70 -1.09 -8.57 7.04
CA PRO A 70 -0.94 -7.62 5.91
C PRO A 70 -0.44 -8.24 4.60
N ARG A 71 0.11 -9.46 4.63
CA ARG A 71 0.48 -10.22 3.42
C ARG A 71 -0.75 -10.68 2.63
N ARG A 72 -1.90 -10.86 3.27
CA ARG A 72 -3.19 -11.07 2.61
C ARG A 72 -3.71 -9.71 2.17
N ARG A 73 -3.47 -9.38 0.91
CA ARG A 73 -3.76 -8.08 0.33
C ARG A 73 -4.05 -8.13 -1.16
N ILE A 74 -4.72 -7.10 -1.64
CA ILE A 74 -4.83 -6.72 -3.04
C ILE A 74 -4.09 -5.40 -3.19
N ARG A 75 -3.06 -5.37 -4.02
CA ARG A 75 -2.21 -4.20 -4.24
C ARG A 75 -2.37 -3.66 -5.65
N ARG A 76 -2.41 -2.34 -5.76
CA ARG A 76 -2.51 -1.61 -7.03
C ARG A 76 -1.61 -0.39 -6.99
N THR A 77 -0.94 -0.09 -8.09
CA THR A 77 -0.20 1.16 -8.24
C THR A 77 -1.21 2.31 -8.30
N TYR A 78 -1.01 3.33 -7.47
CA TYR A 78 -1.91 4.48 -7.40
C TYR A 78 -1.16 5.68 -6.79
N TRP A 79 -1.21 6.82 -7.48
CA TRP A 79 -0.39 8.00 -7.18
C TRP A 79 -1.23 9.22 -6.80
N PRO A 80 -1.81 9.25 -5.58
CA PRO A 80 -2.59 10.40 -5.14
C PRO A 80 -1.73 11.58 -4.70
N GLY A 81 -0.43 11.37 -4.47
CA GLY A 81 0.47 12.33 -3.84
C GLY A 81 0.99 11.80 -2.49
N PRO A 82 2.11 12.35 -1.99
CA PRO A 82 2.77 11.88 -0.76
C PRO A 82 1.92 12.06 0.51
N GLU A 83 1.01 13.03 0.50
CA GLU A 83 0.15 13.34 1.64
C GLU A 83 -1.02 12.36 1.81
N TRP A 84 -1.33 11.55 0.78
CA TRP A 84 -2.46 10.61 0.81
C TRP A 84 -3.78 11.24 1.31
N ALA A 85 -4.03 12.54 1.03
CA ALA A 85 -5.03 13.38 1.70
C ALA A 85 -6.52 12.99 1.50
N GLY A 86 -6.79 11.98 0.70
CA GLY A 86 -8.14 11.46 0.46
C GLY A 86 -8.78 10.72 1.65
N THR A 87 -9.97 10.21 1.40
CA THR A 87 -10.79 9.45 2.36
C THR A 87 -11.25 8.14 1.76
N VAL A 88 -11.59 7.16 2.59
CA VAL A 88 -12.10 5.87 2.13
C VAL A 88 -13.56 5.72 2.51
N VAL A 89 -14.36 5.29 1.54
CA VAL A 89 -15.79 5.03 1.69
C VAL A 89 -16.05 3.54 1.46
N TRP A 90 -16.75 2.92 2.40
CA TRP A 90 -17.03 1.49 2.43
C TRP A 90 -18.51 1.26 2.11
N GLU A 91 -18.81 0.62 0.98
CA GLU A 91 -20.18 0.49 0.45
C GLU A 91 -20.45 -0.94 -0.04
N GLN A 92 -21.69 -1.26 -0.43
CA GLN A 92 -22.02 -2.60 -0.93
C GLN A 92 -21.27 -2.97 -2.21
N ALA A 93 -21.06 -1.99 -3.10
CA ALA A 93 -20.38 -2.18 -4.37
C ALA A 93 -18.85 -2.38 -4.22
N GLY A 94 -18.29 -2.02 -3.06
CA GLY A 94 -16.85 -2.12 -2.81
C GLY A 94 -16.34 -1.05 -1.85
N VAL A 95 -15.05 -0.78 -1.95
CA VAL A 95 -14.33 0.18 -1.10
C VAL A 95 -13.62 1.18 -1.98
N THR A 96 -13.95 2.47 -1.80
CA THR A 96 -13.49 3.54 -2.69
C THR A 96 -12.62 4.53 -1.93
N TYR A 97 -11.39 4.74 -2.40
CA TYR A 97 -10.59 5.89 -2.03
C TYR A 97 -11.01 7.09 -2.87
N ARG A 98 -11.44 8.16 -2.21
CA ARG A 98 -11.86 9.43 -2.81
C ARG A 98 -10.81 10.50 -2.56
N LEU A 99 -10.50 11.25 -3.61
CA LEU A 99 -9.63 12.42 -3.53
C LEU A 99 -10.32 13.56 -2.77
N PRO A 100 -9.55 14.49 -2.15
CA PRO A 100 -10.13 15.68 -1.53
C PRO A 100 -11.01 16.47 -2.51
N ARG A 101 -12.06 17.11 -1.98
CA ARG A 101 -12.94 17.95 -2.79
C ARG A 101 -12.12 19.11 -3.39
N GLY A 102 -12.28 19.34 -4.70
CA GLY A 102 -11.56 20.41 -5.40
C GLY A 102 -10.16 20.02 -5.87
N TRP A 103 -9.68 18.81 -5.55
CA TRP A 103 -8.45 18.29 -6.14
C TRP A 103 -8.66 18.04 -7.63
N LYS A 104 -7.91 18.75 -8.47
CA LYS A 104 -7.99 18.65 -9.93
C LYS A 104 -6.61 18.32 -10.47
N SER A 105 -6.30 17.03 -10.53
CA SER A 105 -5.13 16.52 -11.24
C SER A 105 -5.61 15.70 -12.45
N PRO A 106 -5.22 16.06 -13.69
CA PRO A 106 -5.60 15.30 -14.88
C PRO A 106 -5.16 13.83 -14.75
N GLY A 107 -6.10 12.90 -14.92
CA GLY A 107 -5.85 11.45 -14.85
C GLY A 107 -5.86 10.84 -13.44
N LEU A 108 -6.02 11.66 -12.39
CA LEU A 108 -6.21 11.16 -11.04
C LEU A 108 -7.71 11.06 -10.73
N HIS A 109 -8.16 9.84 -10.45
CA HIS A 109 -9.56 9.53 -10.19
C HIS A 109 -9.71 8.71 -8.90
N PRO A 110 -10.88 8.74 -8.25
CA PRO A 110 -11.16 7.83 -7.14
C PRO A 110 -10.84 6.38 -7.51
N PHE A 111 -10.21 5.65 -6.60
CA PHE A 111 -9.83 4.26 -6.80
C PHE A 111 -10.79 3.34 -6.06
N THR A 112 -11.35 2.34 -6.73
CA THR A 112 -12.31 1.41 -6.13
C THR A 112 -11.80 -0.02 -6.16
N PHE A 113 -11.77 -0.66 -5.00
CA PHE A 113 -11.73 -2.12 -4.89
C PHE A 113 -13.17 -2.64 -5.00
N THR A 114 -13.44 -3.41 -6.04
CA THR A 114 -14.78 -3.96 -6.30
C THR A 114 -15.20 -4.96 -5.22
N SER A 115 -16.51 -5.17 -5.06
CA SER A 115 -17.04 -6.21 -4.16
C SER A 115 -16.50 -7.61 -4.49
N ALA A 116 -16.26 -7.91 -5.78
CA ALA A 116 -15.64 -9.16 -6.22
C ALA A 116 -14.16 -9.26 -5.79
N GLU A 117 -13.41 -8.16 -5.81
CA GLU A 117 -12.06 -8.10 -5.25
C GLU A 117 -12.06 -8.33 -3.75
N VAL A 118 -12.94 -7.64 -3.02
CA VAL A 118 -13.11 -7.83 -1.57
C VAL A 118 -13.42 -9.29 -1.25
N ALA A 119 -14.36 -9.90 -1.97
CA ALA A 119 -14.73 -11.30 -1.76
C ALA A 119 -13.55 -12.26 -1.98
N ARG A 120 -12.67 -11.98 -2.95
CA ARG A 120 -11.45 -12.78 -3.19
C ARG A 120 -10.43 -12.69 -2.05
N LEU A 121 -10.40 -11.58 -1.31
CA LEU A 121 -9.54 -11.47 -0.12
C LEU A 121 -10.02 -12.41 1.01
N GLY A 122 -11.33 -12.69 1.05
CA GLY A 122 -11.98 -13.53 2.03
C GLY A 122 -12.07 -12.88 3.40
N LYS A 123 -12.55 -13.62 4.41
CA LYS A 123 -12.62 -13.13 5.79
C LYS A 123 -11.22 -12.92 6.37
N CYS A 124 -11.03 -11.80 7.06
CA CYS A 124 -9.83 -11.51 7.82
C CYS A 124 -9.95 -12.05 9.25
N PRO A 125 -8.84 -12.51 9.85
CA PRO A 125 -8.79 -12.97 11.23
C PRO A 125 -8.58 -11.84 12.24
#